data_AF-A0A161SSN1-F1
#
_entry.id   AF-A0A161SSN1-F1
#
_cell.length_a   1.000
_cell.length_b   1.000
_cell.length_c   1.000
_cell.angle_alpha   90.00
_cell.angle_beta   90.00
_cell.angle_gamma   90.00
#
_symmetry.space_group_name_H-M   'P 1'
#
loop_
_entity.id
_entity.type
_entity.pdbx_description
1 polymer ?
#
loop_
_entity_poly.entity_id
_entity_poly.type
_entity_poly.pdbx_seq_one_letter_code
_entity_poly.pdbx_strand_id
1 'polypeptide(L)'
;MRWHDAVMGETTDAAASAAPTIDYLGVYDADGGVVGEVRYVIGHLLGRAECALCDITHTWRRKPAWDAMVARLGASFALAHRNEVTDAAAQAVIAETGLPVVLARDPAGGWRAVLRRADLERAGGSVDEFERMLLGARGTGPSPAPPAQDARSSST
;
A
#
# COMPACT_ATOMS: atom_id res chain seq x y z
N MET A 1 36.15 45.72 -21.35
CA MET A 1 36.00 45.77 -19.88
C MET A 1 34.55 45.39 -19.55
N ARG A 2 34.35 44.29 -18.80
CA ARG A 2 33.10 43.81 -18.16
C ARG A 2 31.90 43.40 -19.05
N TRP A 3 31.79 42.10 -19.28
CA TRP A 3 30.51 41.39 -19.35
C TRP A 3 30.16 40.98 -17.91
N HIS A 4 28.90 41.13 -17.50
CA HIS A 4 28.42 40.57 -16.23
C HIS A 4 27.87 39.16 -16.45
N ASP A 5 28.40 38.24 -15.65
CA ASP A 5 27.92 36.89 -15.39
C ASP A 5 26.50 36.86 -14.80
N ALA A 6 25.71 35.87 -15.21
CA ALA A 6 24.83 35.08 -14.34
C ALA A 6 24.14 33.97 -15.16
N VAL A 7 24.87 32.87 -15.43
CA VAL A 7 24.23 31.58 -15.69
C VAL A 7 23.94 30.97 -14.32
N MET A 8 22.71 31.15 -13.85
CA MET A 8 22.23 30.53 -12.61
C MET A 8 21.67 29.14 -12.92
N GLY A 9 22.39 28.12 -12.44
CA GLY A 9 21.77 27.02 -11.71
C GLY A 9 21.14 25.93 -12.54
N GLU A 10 22.01 25.03 -13.01
CA GLU A 10 21.79 23.60 -13.17
C GLU A 10 20.61 23.06 -12.32
N THR A 11 19.57 22.57 -13.00
CA THR A 11 18.53 21.74 -12.41
C THR A 11 19.16 20.40 -12.04
N THR A 12 19.72 20.33 -10.83
CA THR A 12 20.05 19.04 -10.24
C THR A 12 18.74 18.32 -9.95
N ASP A 13 18.38 17.46 -10.89
CA ASP A 13 17.42 16.38 -10.73
C ASP A 13 17.92 15.54 -9.55
N ALA A 14 17.38 15.84 -8.37
CA ALA A 14 17.61 15.04 -7.19
C ALA A 14 16.85 13.73 -7.42
N ALA A 15 17.52 12.78 -8.09
CA ALA A 15 17.23 11.36 -7.95
C ALA A 15 17.44 11.00 -6.47
N ALA A 16 16.44 11.33 -5.65
CA ALA A 16 16.35 10.96 -4.27
C ALA A 16 16.33 9.42 -4.23
N SER A 17 17.28 8.87 -3.47
CA SER A 17 17.48 7.44 -3.27
C SER A 17 16.14 6.72 -3.07
N ALA A 18 15.72 5.96 -4.07
CA ALA A 18 14.45 5.25 -4.05
C ALA A 18 14.60 3.99 -3.21
N ALA A 19 14.50 4.14 -1.89
CA ALA A 19 14.07 3.03 -1.04
C ALA A 19 12.78 2.45 -1.66
N PRO A 20 12.62 1.11 -1.71
CA PRO A 20 11.46 0.51 -2.36
C PRO A 20 10.19 1.09 -1.76
N THR A 21 9.40 1.74 -2.61
CA THR A 21 8.14 2.35 -2.22
C THR A 21 7.09 1.26 -2.12
N ILE A 22 6.35 1.24 -1.01
CA ILE A 22 5.21 0.35 -0.82
C ILE A 22 4.02 0.85 -1.63
N ASP A 23 3.48 0.03 -2.52
CA ASP A 23 2.33 0.36 -3.36
C ASP A 23 1.00 0.17 -2.60
N TYR A 24 0.93 -0.83 -1.72
CA TYR A 24 -0.24 -1.12 -0.90
C TYR A 24 0.12 -1.35 0.56
N LEU A 25 -0.69 -0.79 1.45
CA LEU A 25 -0.60 -1.03 2.88
C LEU A 25 -1.93 -1.55 3.41
N GLY A 26 -1.98 -2.82 3.79
CA GLY A 26 -3.09 -3.40 4.54
C GLY A 26 -2.89 -3.19 6.03
N VAL A 27 -3.83 -2.51 6.69
CA VAL A 27 -3.79 -2.23 8.13
C VAL A 27 -4.87 -3.01 8.85
N TYR A 28 -4.44 -3.88 9.76
CA TYR A 28 -5.35 -4.64 10.61
C TYR A 28 -6.01 -3.75 11.66
N ASP A 29 -7.25 -4.07 12.04
CA ASP A 29 -7.86 -3.57 13.27
C ASP A 29 -7.40 -4.42 14.48
N ALA A 30 -6.10 -4.48 14.69
CA ALA A 30 -5.46 -5.21 15.78
C ALA A 30 -4.13 -4.52 16.15
N ASP A 31 -3.69 -4.70 17.38
CA ASP A 31 -2.37 -4.25 17.84
C ASP A 31 -1.33 -5.38 17.71
N GLY A 32 -0.15 -5.06 17.20
CA GLY A 32 1.02 -5.94 17.18
C GLY A 32 1.77 -5.87 18.51
N GLY A 33 2.47 -6.95 18.87
CA GLY A 33 3.24 -7.08 20.11
C GLY A 33 4.57 -7.80 19.92
N VAL A 34 5.52 -7.54 20.83
CA VAL A 34 6.89 -8.08 20.81
C VAL A 34 6.90 -9.53 21.30
N VAL A 35 6.39 -10.46 20.50
CA VAL A 35 6.82 -11.86 20.53
C VAL A 35 6.98 -12.28 19.08
N GLY A 36 8.22 -12.13 18.59
CA GLY A 36 8.61 -12.69 17.32
C GLY A 36 8.24 -14.17 17.28
N GLU A 37 7.58 -14.56 16.19
CA GLU A 37 7.39 -15.96 15.83
C GLU A 37 6.65 -16.80 16.88
N VAL A 38 5.36 -16.54 17.13
CA VAL A 38 4.37 -17.59 17.44
C VAL A 38 2.96 -16.99 17.50
N ARG A 39 2.22 -17.35 16.45
CA ARG A 39 0.80 -17.70 16.43
C ARG A 39 -0.22 -16.63 16.78
N TYR A 40 -1.30 -16.70 16.02
CA TYR A 40 -2.65 -16.33 16.44
C TYR A 40 -2.79 -16.67 17.93
N VAL A 41 -2.60 -15.67 18.80
CA VAL A 41 -2.99 -15.79 20.19
C VAL A 41 -4.50 -15.85 20.12
N ILE A 42 -4.95 -17.10 20.10
CA ILE A 42 -6.34 -17.50 20.16
C ILE A 42 -6.98 -16.76 21.31
N GLY A 43 -8.13 -16.18 20.99
CA GLY A 43 -9.05 -15.67 21.97
C GLY A 43 -8.89 -14.18 22.11
N HIS A 44 -9.84 -13.46 21.50
CA HIS A 44 -10.65 -12.64 22.38
C HIS A 44 -9.83 -11.65 23.22
N LEU A 45 -8.86 -10.95 22.60
CA LEU A 45 -8.23 -9.78 23.20
C LEU A 45 -9.24 -8.61 23.19
N LEU A 46 -10.30 -8.86 23.96
CA LEU A 46 -10.92 -7.94 24.90
C LEU A 46 -11.57 -6.73 24.23
N GLY A 47 -12.56 -7.02 23.38
CA GLY A 47 -13.66 -6.10 23.10
C GLY A 47 -13.71 -5.46 21.71
N ARG A 48 -12.99 -5.98 20.71
CA ARG A 48 -12.99 -5.42 19.34
C ARG A 48 -13.41 -6.48 18.33
N ALA A 49 -14.22 -6.05 17.35
CA ALA A 49 -14.87 -6.89 16.35
C ALA A 49 -13.88 -7.80 15.59
N GLU A 50 -14.39 -8.87 14.99
CA GLU A 50 -13.67 -9.68 14.02
C GLU A 50 -12.97 -8.78 12.97
N CYS A 51 -11.65 -8.93 12.82
CA CYS A 51 -10.88 -8.16 11.85
C CYS A 51 -10.89 -8.92 10.52
N ALA A 52 -11.75 -8.51 9.58
CA ALA A 52 -11.90 -9.20 8.29
C ALA A 52 -10.58 -9.34 7.50
N LEU A 53 -9.65 -8.37 7.61
CA LEU A 53 -8.32 -8.50 6.98
C LEU A 53 -7.47 -9.61 7.61
N CYS A 54 -7.60 -9.85 8.93
CA CYS A 54 -6.98 -10.99 9.57
C CYS A 54 -7.53 -12.31 9.00
N ASP A 55 -8.84 -12.41 8.80
CA ASP A 55 -9.47 -13.62 8.25
C ASP A 55 -9.06 -13.87 6.80
N ILE A 56 -8.81 -12.83 6.02
CA ILE A 56 -8.31 -12.94 4.64
C ILE A 56 -6.86 -13.45 4.63
N THR A 57 -6.02 -12.92 5.51
CA THR A 57 -4.56 -13.13 5.50
C THR A 57 -4.12 -14.37 6.29
N HIS A 58 -4.87 -14.80 7.30
CA HIS A 58 -4.48 -15.83 8.26
C HIS A 58 -5.56 -16.90 8.44
N THR A 59 -5.12 -18.09 8.85
CA THR A 59 -5.94 -19.07 9.57
C THR A 59 -5.36 -19.16 10.98
N TRP A 60 -4.52 -20.16 11.25
CA TRP A 60 -3.66 -20.20 12.45
C TRP A 60 -2.24 -19.64 12.21
N ARG A 61 -1.89 -19.49 10.93
CA ARG A 61 -0.70 -18.86 10.37
C ARG A 61 -1.10 -18.11 9.11
N ARG A 62 -0.18 -17.32 8.53
CA ARG A 62 -0.40 -16.68 7.23
C ARG A 62 -0.76 -17.72 6.17
N LYS A 63 -1.77 -17.44 5.36
CA LYS A 63 -2.21 -18.34 4.29
C LYS A 63 -1.16 -18.37 3.17
N PRO A 64 -0.70 -19.54 2.71
CA PRO A 64 0.16 -19.61 1.52
C PRO A 64 -0.48 -18.99 0.27
N ALA A 65 -1.82 -19.04 0.16
CA ALA A 65 -2.57 -18.40 -0.91
C ALA A 65 -2.40 -16.86 -0.91
N TRP A 66 -2.27 -16.25 0.28
CA TRP A 66 -2.00 -14.82 0.41
C TRP A 66 -0.63 -14.47 -0.18
N ASP A 67 0.42 -15.20 0.23
CA ASP A 67 1.78 -14.95 -0.27
C ASP A 67 1.86 -15.19 -1.80
N ALA A 68 1.18 -16.23 -2.29
CA ALA A 68 1.08 -16.49 -3.72
C ALA A 68 0.34 -15.36 -4.48
N MET A 69 -0.71 -14.79 -3.90
CA MET A 69 -1.43 -13.65 -4.48
C MET A 69 -0.54 -12.41 -4.53
N VAL A 70 0.14 -12.06 -3.44
CA VAL A 70 1.07 -10.91 -3.41
C VAL A 70 2.18 -11.08 -4.45
N ALA A 71 2.72 -12.29 -4.62
CA ALA A 71 3.73 -12.56 -5.64
C ALA A 71 3.23 -12.35 -7.08
N ARG A 72 1.93 -12.59 -7.36
CA ARG A 72 1.31 -12.37 -8.69
C ARG A 72 0.87 -10.92 -8.92
N LEU A 73 0.75 -10.14 -7.86
CA LEU A 73 0.12 -8.82 -7.88
C LEU A 73 0.89 -7.77 -8.71
N GLY A 74 2.18 -8.01 -8.98
CA GLY A 74 3.05 -7.08 -9.70
C GLY A 74 3.27 -5.74 -8.99
N ALA A 75 2.96 -5.67 -7.69
CA ALA A 75 3.07 -4.49 -6.86
C ALA A 75 3.44 -4.91 -5.43
N SER A 76 4.19 -4.06 -4.74
CA SER A 76 4.58 -4.29 -3.36
C SER A 76 3.37 -4.14 -2.41
N PHE A 77 3.22 -5.08 -1.48
CA PHE A 77 2.14 -5.09 -0.51
C PHE A 77 2.70 -5.31 0.89
N ALA A 78 2.56 -4.33 1.75
CA ALA A 78 2.91 -4.42 3.17
C ALA A 78 1.65 -4.66 4.02
N LEU A 79 1.85 -5.35 5.14
CA LEU A 79 0.83 -5.55 6.17
C LEU A 79 1.37 -4.98 7.47
N ALA A 80 0.53 -4.25 8.20
CA ALA A 80 0.88 -3.68 9.49
C ALA A 80 -0.30 -3.81 10.46
N HIS A 81 0.00 -3.96 11.74
CA HIS A 81 -0.96 -3.67 12.80
C HIS A 81 -1.15 -2.16 12.95
N ARG A 82 -2.28 -1.73 13.49
CA ARG A 82 -2.59 -0.29 13.56
C ARG A 82 -1.57 0.52 14.38
N ASN A 83 -0.99 -0.09 15.41
CA ASN A 83 0.06 0.53 16.24
C ASN A 83 1.46 0.48 15.60
N GLU A 84 1.63 -0.21 14.47
CA GLU A 84 2.88 -0.28 13.71
C GLU A 84 2.92 0.73 12.55
N VAL A 85 1.79 1.36 12.22
CA VAL A 85 1.73 2.40 11.18
C VAL A 85 2.37 3.69 11.69
N THR A 86 3.52 4.07 11.15
CA THR A 86 4.26 5.29 11.55
C THR A 86 4.17 6.44 10.55
N ASP A 87 3.73 6.17 9.32
CA ASP A 87 3.51 7.19 8.29
C ASP A 87 2.29 8.06 8.66
N ALA A 88 2.52 9.36 8.88
CA ALA A 88 1.49 10.31 9.31
C ALA A 88 0.39 10.52 8.25
N ALA A 89 0.72 10.46 6.96
CA ALA A 89 -0.28 10.59 5.90
C ALA A 89 -1.16 9.33 5.83
N ALA A 90 -0.57 8.14 6.03
CA ALA A 90 -1.35 6.90 6.16
C ALA A 90 -2.26 6.95 7.39
N GLN A 91 -1.76 7.42 8.55
CA GLN A 91 -2.57 7.57 9.76
C GLN A 91 -3.74 8.53 9.58
N ALA A 92 -3.56 9.65 8.87
CA ALA A 92 -4.64 10.59 8.57
C ALA A 92 -5.77 9.91 7.78
N VAL A 93 -5.43 9.17 6.73
CA VAL A 93 -6.43 8.41 5.94
C VAL A 93 -7.13 7.36 6.80
N ILE A 94 -6.39 6.63 7.64
CA ILE A 94 -6.96 5.63 8.56
C ILE A 94 -7.96 6.27 9.54
N ALA A 95 -7.65 7.45 10.09
CA ALA A 95 -8.54 8.16 11.00
C ALA A 95 -9.85 8.57 10.31
N GLU A 96 -9.81 8.92 9.02
CA GLU A 96 -10.99 9.26 8.23
C GLU A 96 -11.80 8.03 7.81
N THR A 97 -11.14 6.92 7.44
CA THR A 97 -11.80 5.77 6.82
C THR A 97 -12.14 4.65 7.79
N GLY A 98 -11.50 4.62 8.96
CA GLY A 98 -11.59 3.52 9.93
C GLY A 98 -10.79 2.28 9.52
N LEU A 99 -10.78 1.29 10.41
CA LEU A 99 -10.09 0.01 10.27
C LEU A 99 -11.09 -1.17 10.23
N PRO A 100 -10.71 -2.35 9.68
CA PRO A 100 -9.49 -2.56 8.88
C PRO A 100 -9.59 -1.88 7.50
N VAL A 101 -8.45 -1.61 6.88
CA VAL A 101 -8.38 -0.89 5.59
C VAL A 101 -7.19 -1.36 4.75
N VAL A 102 -7.34 -1.28 3.43
CA VAL A 102 -6.21 -1.34 2.48
C VAL A 102 -6.05 0.03 1.85
N LEU A 103 -4.85 0.59 1.99
CA LEU A 103 -4.43 1.82 1.35
C LEU A 103 -3.66 1.50 0.08
N ALA A 104 -3.81 2.33 -0.94
CA ALA A 104 -2.94 2.35 -2.11
C ALA A 104 -2.17 3.65 -2.14
N ARG A 105 -0.90 3.56 -2.52
CA ARG A 105 -0.09 4.73 -2.81
C ARG A 105 -0.45 5.29 -4.18
N ASP A 106 -0.50 6.61 -4.30
CA ASP A 106 -0.63 7.28 -5.59
C ASP A 106 0.76 7.63 -6.16
N PRO A 107 0.86 8.03 -7.45
CA PRO A 107 2.13 8.40 -8.07
C PRO A 107 2.81 9.62 -7.44
N ALA A 108 2.07 10.47 -6.72
CA ALA A 108 2.61 11.62 -5.99
C ALA A 108 3.09 11.23 -4.58
N GLY A 109 2.95 9.96 -4.18
CA GLY A 109 3.37 9.42 -2.89
C GLY A 109 2.31 9.51 -1.79
N GLY A 110 1.12 10.01 -2.08
CA GLY A 110 -0.01 10.10 -1.16
C GLY A 110 -0.70 8.75 -0.94
N TRP A 111 -1.50 8.66 0.13
CA TRP A 111 -2.27 7.47 0.48
C TRP A 111 -3.75 7.70 0.21
N ARG A 112 -4.43 6.66 -0.28
CA ARG A 112 -5.90 6.62 -0.35
C ARG A 112 -6.42 5.23 0.04
N ALA A 113 -7.57 5.15 0.70
CA ALA A 113 -8.23 3.87 0.93
C ALA A 113 -8.80 3.30 -0.38
N VAL A 114 -8.49 2.03 -0.66
CA VAL A 114 -8.99 1.30 -1.83
C VAL A 114 -9.90 0.14 -1.49
N LEU A 115 -9.76 -0.45 -0.28
CA LEU A 115 -10.72 -1.40 0.28
C LEU A 115 -10.97 -1.01 1.73
N ARG A 116 -12.23 -0.77 2.08
CA ARG A 116 -12.65 -0.44 3.46
C ARG A 116 -13.21 -1.68 4.14
N ARG A 117 -13.51 -1.55 5.44
CA ARG A 117 -14.14 -2.61 6.26
C ARG A 117 -15.23 -3.40 5.52
N ALA A 118 -16.22 -2.71 4.95
CA ALA A 118 -17.34 -3.38 4.27
C ALA A 118 -16.91 -4.21 3.04
N ASP A 119 -15.85 -3.80 2.34
CA ASP A 119 -15.29 -4.56 1.22
C ASP A 119 -14.59 -5.81 1.75
N LEU A 120 -13.78 -5.64 2.80
CA LEU A 120 -13.03 -6.73 3.44
C LEU A 120 -13.97 -7.77 4.09
N GLU A 121 -15.05 -7.33 4.72
CA GLU A 121 -16.10 -8.21 5.25
C GLU A 121 -16.81 -8.98 4.12
N ARG A 122 -17.06 -8.33 2.97
CA ARG A 122 -17.63 -8.98 1.79
C ARG A 122 -16.70 -10.04 1.19
N ALA A 123 -15.38 -9.92 1.36
CA ALA A 123 -14.45 -10.97 0.95
C ALA A 123 -14.65 -12.27 1.75
N GLY A 124 -15.23 -12.22 2.95
CA GLY A 124 -15.53 -13.40 3.76
C GLY A 124 -14.31 -14.28 4.05
N GLY A 125 -13.14 -13.67 4.24
CA GLY A 125 -11.88 -14.38 4.43
C GLY A 125 -11.29 -15.03 3.16
N SER A 126 -11.88 -14.82 1.97
CA SER A 126 -11.35 -15.34 0.70
C SER A 126 -10.23 -14.46 0.15
N VAL A 127 -9.08 -15.07 -0.15
CA VAL A 127 -7.95 -14.39 -0.82
C VAL A 127 -8.30 -14.05 -2.27
N ASP A 128 -9.02 -14.94 -2.98
CA ASP A 128 -9.38 -14.73 -4.38
C ASP A 128 -10.39 -13.58 -4.51
N GLU A 129 -11.35 -13.48 -3.59
CA GLU A 129 -12.30 -12.36 -3.57
C GLU A 129 -11.61 -11.04 -3.26
N PHE A 130 -10.71 -11.05 -2.28
CA PHE A 130 -9.85 -9.92 -1.99
C PHE A 130 -9.05 -9.47 -3.23
N GLU A 131 -8.42 -10.41 -3.94
CA GLU A 131 -7.66 -10.13 -5.17
C GLU A 131 -8.56 -9.49 -6.24
N ARG A 132 -9.75 -10.05 -6.50
CA ARG A 132 -10.70 -9.46 -7.45
C ARG A 132 -11.07 -8.02 -7.11
N MET A 133 -11.42 -7.75 -5.86
CA MET A 133 -11.80 -6.39 -5.44
C MET A 133 -10.63 -5.43 -5.51
N LEU A 134 -9.43 -5.86 -5.08
CA LEU A 134 -8.22 -5.03 -5.12
C LEU A 134 -7.87 -4.65 -6.57
N LEU A 135 -7.90 -5.61 -7.50
CA LEU A 135 -7.65 -5.36 -8.93
C LEU A 135 -8.75 -4.48 -9.55
N GLY A 136 -10.01 -4.66 -9.15
CA GLY A 136 -11.11 -3.78 -9.55
C GLY A 136 -10.88 -2.33 -9.12
N ALA A 137 -10.38 -2.11 -7.90
CA ALA A 137 -10.05 -0.78 -7.40
C ALA A 137 -8.83 -0.14 -8.09
N ARG A 138 -7.94 -0.93 -8.70
CA ARG A 138 -6.80 -0.42 -9.51
C ARG A 138 -7.26 0.25 -10.79
N GLY A 139 -8.28 -0.30 -11.44
CA GLY A 139 -8.82 0.21 -12.70
C GLY A 139 -9.51 1.57 -12.61
N THR A 140 -9.76 2.06 -11.39
CA THR A 140 -10.47 3.33 -11.13
C THR A 140 -9.52 4.45 -10.66
N GLY A 141 -8.20 4.24 -10.69
CA GLY A 141 -7.19 5.30 -10.54
C GLY A 141 -6.84 5.95 -11.88
N PRO A 142 -6.28 7.18 -11.91
CA PRO A 142 -5.84 7.80 -13.16
C PRO A 142 -4.83 6.87 -13.85
N SER A 143 -5.11 6.55 -15.11
CA SER A 143 -4.26 5.74 -16.00
C SER A 143 -2.81 6.23 -15.92
N PRO A 144 -1.80 5.34 -15.84
CA PRO A 144 -0.42 5.79 -15.91
C PRO A 144 -0.20 6.48 -17.27
N ALA A 145 0.43 7.65 -17.24
CA ALA A 145 0.85 8.33 -18.46
C ALA A 145 1.66 7.35 -19.33
N PRO A 146 1.43 7.30 -20.65
CA PRO A 146 2.19 6.42 -21.52
C PRO A 146 3.69 6.74 -21.39
N PRO A 147 4.59 5.74 -21.56
CA PRO A 147 6.02 6.00 -21.50
C PRO A 147 6.36 7.10 -22.50
N ALA A 148 7.15 8.07 -22.05
CA ALA A 148 7.70 9.12 -22.90
C ALA A 148 8.38 8.42 -24.10
N GLN A 149 7.81 8.59 -25.29
CA GLN A 149 8.43 8.09 -26.49
C GLN A 149 9.67 8.93 -26.72
N ASP A 150 10.84 8.29 -26.64
CA ASP A 150 12.11 8.89 -27.02
C ASP A 150 11.95 9.48 -28.41
N ALA A 151 11.94 10.81 -28.49
CA ALA A 151 12.15 11.54 -29.72
C ALA A 151 13.57 11.23 -30.19
N ARG A 152 13.73 10.09 -30.88
CA ARG A 152 14.96 9.81 -31.64
C ARG A 152 14.98 10.78 -32.81
N SER A 153 15.86 11.76 -32.65
CA SER A 153 16.65 12.46 -33.65
C SER A 153 16.43 11.99 -35.08
N SER A 154 16.03 12.92 -35.94
CA SER A 154 16.44 12.92 -37.34
C SER A 154 17.05 14.27 -37.63
N SER A 155 18.37 14.30 -37.51
CA SER A 155 19.27 15.28 -38.09
C SER A 155 19.07 15.34 -39.60
N THR A 156 19.04 16.54 -40.18
CA THR A 156 19.71 16.88 -41.44
C THR A 156 19.96 18.38 -41.42
#